data_AF-A0A0G0ZQR0-F1
#
_entry.id   AF-A0A0G0ZQR0-F1
#
_cell.length_a   1.000
_cell.length_b   1.000
_cell.length_c   1.000
_cell.angle_alpha   90.00
_cell.angle_beta   90.00
_cell.angle_gamma   90.00
#
_symmetry.space_group_name_H-M   'P 1'
#
loop_
_entity.id
_entity.type
_entity.pdbx_description
1 polymer ?
#
loop_
_entity_poly.entity_id
_entity_poly.type
_entity_poly.pdbx_seq_one_letter_code
_entity_poly.pdbx_strand_id
1 'polypeptide(L)' 'MRYNSFMDEGLRKKEKATDMELALFLIKHINDPCEDLEGNNIRDFYIREAKKALPTIQDAEAKRLLEEIIQEYSV' A
#
# COMPACT_ATOMS: atom_id res chain seq x y z
N MET A 1 -28.15 9.42 -22.91
CA MET A 1 -26.71 9.74 -23.05
C MET A 1 -25.92 8.56 -22.49
N ARG A 2 -25.26 7.76 -23.33
CA ARG A 2 -24.41 6.62 -22.92
C ARG A 2 -22.99 7.16 -22.80
N TYR A 3 -22.58 7.60 -21.61
CA TYR A 3 -21.18 7.99 -21.38
C TYR A 3 -20.32 6.74 -21.16
N ASN A 4 -19.45 6.48 -22.13
CA ASN A 4 -18.10 5.92 -22.05
C ASN A 4 -17.79 4.85 -20.98
N SER A 5 -18.10 3.59 -21.30
CA SER A 5 -17.49 2.42 -20.64
C SER A 5 -15.96 2.33 -20.87
N PHE A 6 -15.42 2.97 -21.90
CA PHE A 6 -14.01 2.88 -22.29
C PHE A 6 -13.05 3.77 -21.48
N MET A 7 -13.52 4.91 -20.94
CA MET A 7 -12.67 5.80 -20.13
C MET A 7 -12.51 5.31 -18.69
N ASP A 8 -13.52 4.58 -18.22
CA ASP A 8 -13.61 4.06 -16.86
C ASP A 8 -12.59 2.93 -16.62
N GLU A 9 -12.39 2.04 -17.60
CA GLU A 9 -11.41 0.95 -17.49
C GLU A 9 -9.95 1.46 -17.45
N GLY A 10 -9.65 2.56 -18.15
CA GLY A 10 -8.33 3.19 -18.16
C GLY A 10 -7.98 3.87 -16.83
N LEU A 11 -8.97 4.49 -16.18
CA LEU A 11 -8.84 5.04 -14.83
C LEU A 11 -8.61 3.94 -13.80
N ARG A 12 -9.44 2.88 -13.82
CA ARG A 12 -9.28 1.72 -12.92
C ARG A 12 -7.92 1.04 -13.06
N LYS A 13 -7.39 0.89 -14.29
CA LYS A 13 -6.04 0.31 -14.50
C LYS A 13 -4.93 1.17 -13.91
N LYS A 14 -5.07 2.50 -13.96
CA LYS A 14 -4.12 3.43 -13.32
C LYS A 14 -4.21 3.34 -11.80
N GLU A 15 -5.42 3.36 -11.24
CA GLU A 15 -5.64 3.21 -9.79
C GLU A 15 -5.01 1.92 -9.25
N LYS A 16 -5.20 0.80 -9.95
CA LYS A 16 -4.57 -0.49 -9.58
C LYS A 16 -3.04 -0.45 -9.58
N ALA A 17 -2.44 0.16 -10.61
CA ALA A 17 -0.99 0.29 -10.67
C ALA A 17 -0.46 1.13 -9.49
N THR A 18 -1.15 2.25 -9.19
CA THR A 18 -0.80 3.13 -8.06
C THR A 18 -0.99 2.45 -6.71
N ASP A 19 -2.04 1.66 -6.54
CA ASP A 19 -2.31 0.89 -5.33
C ASP A 19 -1.22 -0.15 -5.06
N MET A 20 -0.80 -0.86 -6.11
CA MET A 20 0.27 -1.84 -6.03
C MET A 20 1.62 -1.19 -5.74
N GLU A 21 1.93 -0.07 -6.40
CA GLU A 21 3.14 0.71 -6.14
C GLU A 21 3.20 1.18 -4.67
N LEU A 22 2.07 1.68 -4.14
CA LEU A 22 1.97 2.11 -2.76
C LEU A 22 2.15 0.93 -1.78
N ALA A 23 1.50 -0.21 -2.05
CA ALA A 23 1.65 -1.40 -1.22
C ALA A 23 3.11 -1.87 -1.18
N LEU A 24 3.76 -2.02 -2.35
CA LEU A 24 5.16 -2.45 -2.44
C LEU A 24 6.13 -1.47 -1.76
N PHE A 25 5.87 -0.16 -1.89
CA PHE A 25 6.65 0.87 -1.20
C PHE A 25 6.61 0.68 0.32
N LEU A 26 5.41 0.52 0.89
CA LEU A 26 5.22 0.32 2.32
C LEU A 26 5.84 -1.00 2.79
N ILE A 27 5.61 -2.09 2.06
CA ILE A 27 6.14 -3.43 2.38
C ILE A 27 7.67 -3.41 2.43
N LYS A 28 8.31 -2.76 1.44
CA LYS A 28 9.78 -2.63 1.41
C LYS A 28 10.30 -2.03 2.71
N HIS A 29 9.67 -0.96 3.17
CA HIS A 29 10.07 -0.26 4.39
C HIS A 29 9.70 -0.97 5.69
N ILE A 30 8.74 -1.90 5.67
CA ILE A 30 8.42 -2.76 6.83
C ILE A 30 9.44 -3.91 6.93
N ASN A 31 9.74 -4.55 5.81
CA ASN A 31 10.65 -5.69 5.73
C ASN A 31 12.10 -5.28 5.99
N ASP A 32 12.52 -4.17 5.39
CA ASP A 32 13.85 -3.60 5.51
C ASP A 32 13.74 -2.18 6.09
N PRO A 33 13.49 -2.04 7.41
CA PRO A 33 13.28 -0.75 8.01
C PRO A 33 14.57 0.04 8.04
N CYS A 34 14.49 1.28 7.59
CA CYS A 34 15.55 2.24 7.80
C CYS A 34 15.59 2.68 9.27
N GLU A 35 16.66 3.39 9.61
CA GLU A 35 16.76 4.13 10.87
C GLU A 35 16.48 5.61 10.59
N ASP A 36 15.89 6.31 11.57
CA ASP A 36 15.85 7.77 11.53
C ASP A 36 17.22 8.39 11.85
N LEU A 37 17.28 9.72 11.90
CA LEU A 37 18.52 10.46 12.20
C LEU A 37 19.05 10.21 13.62
N GLU A 38 18.25 9.61 14.50
CA GLU A 38 18.58 9.25 15.87
C GLU A 38 18.89 7.75 16.02
N GLY A 39 18.80 6.96 14.95
CA GLY A 39 19.02 5.52 14.97
C GLY A 39 17.78 4.70 15.36
N ASN A 40 16.60 5.30 15.46
CA ASN A 40 15.38 4.57 15.82
C ASN A 40 14.86 3.81 14.61
N ASN A 41 14.45 2.56 14.84
CA ASN A 41 13.80 1.73 13.83
C ASN A 41 12.42 2.31 13.46
N ILE A 42 12.25 2.74 12.21
CA ILE A 42 10.99 3.34 11.75
C ILE A 42 9.99 2.31 11.17
N ARG A 43 10.17 1.01 11.42
CA ARG A 43 9.20 -0.04 11.03
C ARG A 43 7.80 0.27 11.57
N ASP A 44 7.70 0.63 12.85
CA ASP A 44 6.41 0.94 13.48
C ASP A 44 5.73 2.16 12.87
N PHE A 45 6.52 3.11 12.34
CA PHE A 45 5.98 4.20 11.55
C PHE A 45 5.35 3.66 10.25
N TYR A 46 6.05 2.83 9.49
CA TYR A 46 5.52 2.28 8.24
C TYR A 46 4.36 1.30 8.45
N ILE A 47 4.32 0.53 9.54
CA ILE A 47 3.15 -0.29 9.90
C ILE A 47 1.93 0.59 10.16
N ARG A 48 2.08 1.73 10.86
CA ARG A 48 0.97 2.68 11.09
C ARG A 48 0.50 3.32 9.79
N GLU A 49 1.42 3.73 8.92
CA GLU A 49 1.05 4.30 7.62
C GLU A 49 0.38 3.26 6.71
N ALA A 50 0.85 2.01 6.72
CA ALA A 50 0.22 0.93 5.99
C ALA A 50 -1.23 0.67 6.45
N LYS A 51 -1.48 0.66 7.77
CA LYS A 51 -2.84 0.54 8.33
C LYS A 51 -3.76 1.70 7.89
N LYS A 52 -3.23 2.92 7.73
CA LYS A 52 -3.99 4.07 7.24
C LYS A 52 -4.26 4.02 5.73
N ALA A 53 -3.37 3.42 4.95
CA ALA A 53 -3.50 3.27 3.50
C ALA A 53 -4.47 2.15 3.07
N LEU A 54 -4.65 1.10 3.88
CA LEU A 54 -5.57 0.00 3.60
C LEU A 54 -7.00 0.39 3.15
N PRO A 55 -7.68 1.39 3.75
CA PRO A 55 -9.01 1.79 3.30
C PRO A 55 -9.02 2.54 1.96
N THR A 56 -7.87 3.08 1.51
CA THR A 56 -7.77 3.83 0.25
C THR A 56 -7.36 2.97 -0.94
N ILE A 57 -6.77 1.79 -0.68
CA ILE A 57 -6.39 0.81 -1.70
C ILE A 57 -7.65 0.11 -2.24
N GLN A 58 -7.89 0.25 -3.55
CA GLN A 58 -9.00 -0.36 -4.27
C GLN A 58 -8.61 -1.71 -4.89
N ASP A 59 -7.34 -1.90 -5.23
CA ASP A 59 -6.84 -3.16 -5.75
C ASP A 59 -6.80 -4.24 -4.65
N ALA A 60 -7.56 -5.32 -4.86
CA ALA A 60 -7.71 -6.38 -3.88
C ALA A 60 -6.39 -7.16 -3.64
N GLU A 61 -5.52 -7.25 -4.64
CA GLU A 61 -4.23 -7.92 -4.50
C GLU A 61 -3.26 -7.05 -3.70
N ALA A 62 -3.16 -5.76 -4.02
CA ALA A 62 -2.36 -4.79 -3.27
C ALA A 62 -2.78 -4.76 -1.80
N LYS A 63 -4.09 -4.74 -1.55
CA LYS A 63 -4.65 -4.74 -0.21
C LYS A 63 -4.27 -6.00 0.56
N ARG A 64 -4.47 -7.17 -0.05
CA ARG A 64 -4.14 -8.46 0.58
C ARG A 64 -2.65 -8.56 0.91
N LEU A 65 -1.77 -8.18 -0.02
CA LEU A 65 -0.32 -8.18 0.21
C LEU A 65 0.08 -7.29 1.40
N LEU A 66 -0.50 -6.08 1.47
CA LEU A 66 -0.22 -5.16 2.56
C LEU A 66 -0.76 -5.68 3.90
N GLU A 67 -1.95 -6.31 3.92
CA GLU A 67 -2.52 -6.94 5.11
C GLU A 67 -1.67 -8.09 5.64
N GLU A 68 -1.18 -8.98 4.76
CA GLU A 68 -0.32 -10.11 5.12
C GLU A 68 0.97 -9.63 5.79
N ILE A 69 1.62 -8.60 5.23
CA ILE A 69 2.85 -8.02 5.80
C ILE A 69 2.59 -7.30 7.12
N ILE A 70 1.49 -6.55 7.26
CA ILE A 70 1.13 -5.93 8.54
C ILE A 70 0.95 -7.00 9.62
N GLN A 71 0.30 -8.13 9.30
CA GLN A 71 0.08 -9.22 10.24
C GLN A 71 1.39 -9.90 10.65
N GLU A 72 2.30 -10.14 9.71
CA GLU A 72 3.61 -10.74 9.97
C GLU A 72 4.43 -9.96 11.01
N TYR A 73 4.39 -8.63 10.97
CA TYR A 73 5.20 -7.76 11.81
C TYR A 73 4.45 -7.12 12.99
N SER A 74 3.16 -7.41 13.20
CA SER A 74 2.38 -6.89 14.35
C SER A 74 2.36 -7.83 15.57
N VAL A 75 3.29 -8.80 15.66
CA VAL A 75 3.37 -9.85 16.71
C VAL A 75 4.27 -9.45 17.87
#